data_AF-A0A7S0SC30-F1
#
_entry.id   AF-A0A7S0SC30-F1
#
_cell.length_a   1.000
_cell.length_b   1.000
_cell.length_c   1.000
_cell.angle_alpha   90.00
_cell.angle_beta   90.00
_cell.angle_gamma   90.00
#
_symmetry.space_group_name_H-M   'P 1'
#
loop_
_entity.id
_entity.type
_entity.pdbx_description
1 polymer ?
#
loop_
_entity_poly.entity_id
_entity_poly.type
_entity_poly.pdbx_seq_one_letter_code
_entity_poly.pdbx_strand_id
1 'polypeptide(L)'
;LKHTSYTLHPAPCTPHPAAYTPYPKPYAPNPEPPSGAVPNLSMAVAAMYTGYYVALEPVAGATWAVVVGIPLWLSATAFQAASAPHAWACALGVHVLSWYAQIHPGHLILERRRPAIMDSVFQSLVLAPLFVWIEVLFACGYRPELCAEVGRRIDLRVRVMDAGKNK
;
A
#
# COMPACT_ATOMS: atom_id res chain seq x y z
N LEU A 1 -88.55 0.20 -12.05
CA LEU A 1 -87.85 1.38 -12.59
C LEU A 1 -87.95 2.54 -11.62
N LYS A 2 -87.01 2.65 -10.68
CA LYS A 2 -86.65 3.91 -10.00
C LYS A 2 -85.13 3.90 -9.82
N HIS A 3 -84.50 4.92 -10.38
CA HIS A 3 -83.06 5.09 -10.49
C HIS A 3 -82.42 5.28 -9.11
N THR A 4 -81.43 4.46 -8.77
CA THR A 4 -80.56 4.66 -7.62
C THR A 4 -79.39 5.55 -8.06
N SER A 5 -79.41 6.82 -7.65
CA SER A 5 -78.30 7.75 -7.86
C SER A 5 -77.19 7.44 -6.85
N TYR A 6 -76.02 7.03 -7.34
CA TYR A 6 -74.82 6.85 -6.52
C TYR A 6 -74.13 8.20 -6.34
N THR A 7 -74.11 8.72 -5.11
CA THR A 7 -73.24 9.83 -4.72
C THR A 7 -71.82 9.30 -4.55
N LEU A 8 -70.90 9.68 -5.44
CA LEU A 8 -69.46 9.46 -5.30
C LEU A 8 -68.94 10.31 -4.11
N HIS A 9 -68.73 9.67 -2.96
CA HIS A 9 -67.90 10.25 -1.91
C HIS A 9 -66.43 10.22 -2.37
N PRO A 10 -65.63 11.29 -2.18
CA PRO A 10 -64.19 11.19 -2.34
C PRO A 10 -63.67 10.20 -1.28
N ALA A 11 -62.86 9.23 -1.71
CA ALA A 11 -62.23 8.27 -0.83
C ALA A 11 -61.41 9.01 0.24
N PRO A 12 -61.42 8.56 1.52
CA PRO A 12 -60.50 9.10 2.51
C PRO A 12 -59.07 8.86 2.02
N CYS A 13 -58.26 9.92 1.94
CA CYS A 13 -56.81 9.81 1.76
C CYS A 13 -56.27 8.95 2.90
N THR A 14 -56.12 7.66 2.67
CA THR A 14 -55.29 6.82 3.52
C THR A 14 -53.88 7.37 3.38
N PRO A 15 -53.16 7.66 4.49
CA PRO A 15 -51.74 7.88 4.38
C PRO A 15 -51.18 6.59 3.78
N HIS A 16 -50.60 6.71 2.58
CA HIS A 16 -49.84 5.65 1.96
C HIS A 16 -48.90 5.13 3.06
N PRO A 17 -48.83 3.82 3.35
CA PRO A 17 -47.77 3.33 4.22
C PRO A 17 -46.50 3.81 3.53
N ALA A 18 -45.79 4.74 4.18
CA ALA A 18 -44.45 5.09 3.79
C ALA A 18 -43.75 3.74 3.73
N ALA A 19 -43.46 3.29 2.51
CA ALA A 19 -42.66 2.10 2.32
C ALA A 19 -41.43 2.38 3.18
N TYR A 20 -41.31 1.61 4.27
CA TYR A 20 -40.08 1.52 5.02
C TYR A 20 -39.09 0.97 4.02
N THR A 21 -38.50 1.87 3.24
CA THR A 21 -37.27 1.58 2.56
C THR A 21 -36.32 1.28 3.70
N PRO A 22 -35.71 0.09 3.78
CA PRO A 22 -34.57 -0.05 4.64
C PRO A 22 -33.58 0.97 4.09
N TYR A 23 -33.44 2.11 4.77
CA TYR A 23 -32.21 2.88 4.68
C TYR A 23 -31.11 1.82 4.77
N PRO A 24 -30.16 1.72 3.81
CA PRO A 24 -28.99 0.90 4.06
C PRO A 24 -28.45 1.45 5.39
N LYS A 25 -28.42 0.61 6.43
CA LYS A 25 -27.91 1.03 7.74
C LYS A 25 -26.60 1.76 7.44
N PRO A 26 -26.46 3.05 7.75
CA PRO A 26 -25.21 3.74 7.55
C PRO A 26 -24.23 2.96 8.41
N TYR A 27 -23.36 2.19 7.73
CA TYR A 27 -22.28 1.40 8.28
C TYR A 27 -22.40 1.28 9.80
N ALA A 28 -23.19 0.32 10.30
CA ALA A 28 -23.21 0.09 11.74
C ALA A 28 -21.72 -0.01 12.13
N PRO A 29 -21.20 0.81 13.06
CA PRO A 29 -19.81 0.69 13.43
C PRO A 29 -19.64 -0.77 13.81
N ASN A 30 -18.82 -1.47 13.03
CA ASN A 30 -18.37 -2.80 13.42
C ASN A 30 -17.98 -2.65 14.89
N PRO A 31 -18.48 -3.48 15.84
CA PRO A 31 -18.07 -3.36 17.23
C PRO A 31 -16.54 -3.37 17.21
N GLU A 32 -15.95 -2.20 17.44
CA GLU A 32 -14.58 -1.96 17.06
C GLU A 32 -13.71 -2.93 17.85
N PRO A 33 -12.80 -3.72 17.25
CA PRO A 33 -11.66 -4.16 18.00
C PRO A 33 -10.88 -2.88 18.36
N PRO A 34 -10.76 -2.53 19.66
CA PRO A 34 -10.00 -1.37 20.07
C PRO A 34 -8.51 -1.71 19.95
N SER A 35 -7.94 -1.48 18.78
CA SER A 35 -6.50 -1.29 18.51
C SER A 35 -6.23 -1.57 17.03
N GLY A 36 -5.50 -0.69 16.34
CA GLY A 36 -5.01 -0.97 14.97
C GLY A 36 -4.09 -2.19 14.85
N ALA A 37 -3.87 -2.93 15.95
CA ALA A 37 -2.99 -4.09 16.07
C ALA A 37 -3.77 -5.42 15.93
N VAL A 38 -4.69 -5.52 14.96
CA VAL A 38 -5.39 -6.77 14.68
C VAL A 38 -4.54 -7.66 13.77
N PRO A 39 -4.32 -8.94 14.10
CA PRO A 39 -3.70 -9.90 13.19
C PRO A 39 -4.46 -9.98 11.86
N ASN A 40 -3.80 -9.56 10.78
CA ASN A 40 -4.38 -9.52 9.44
C ASN A 40 -3.29 -9.69 8.36
N LEU A 41 -3.67 -9.65 7.09
CA LEU A 41 -2.74 -9.83 5.98
C LEU A 41 -1.62 -8.77 5.99
N SER A 42 -1.92 -7.51 6.32
CA SER A 42 -0.90 -6.47 6.42
C SER A 42 0.11 -6.75 7.54
N MET A 43 -0.33 -7.29 8.68
CA MET A 43 0.58 -7.73 9.75
C MET A 43 1.51 -8.84 9.25
N ALA A 44 0.97 -9.85 8.57
CA ALA A 44 1.74 -10.97 8.07
C ALA A 44 2.81 -10.52 7.06
N VAL A 45 2.45 -9.60 6.16
CA VAL A 45 3.39 -9.02 5.20
C VAL A 45 4.46 -8.18 5.90
N ALA A 46 4.08 -7.31 6.84
CA ALA A 46 5.04 -6.50 7.60
C ALA A 46 6.00 -7.37 8.43
N ALA A 47 5.50 -8.44 9.05
CA ALA A 47 6.29 -9.39 9.81
C ALA A 47 7.25 -10.19 8.92
N MET A 48 6.81 -10.60 7.73
CA MET A 48 7.65 -11.27 6.74
C MET A 48 8.84 -10.39 6.33
N TYR A 49 8.57 -9.14 5.95
CA TYR A 49 9.62 -8.17 5.59
C TYR A 49 10.56 -7.88 6.77
N THR A 50 10.00 -7.69 7.97
CA THR A 50 10.77 -7.49 9.20
C THR A 50 11.71 -8.66 9.48
N GLY A 51 11.20 -9.89 9.46
CA GLY A 51 12.00 -11.09 9.72
C GLY A 51 13.11 -11.27 8.70
N TYR A 52 12.81 -11.03 7.41
CA TYR A 52 13.80 -11.08 6.35
C TYR A 52 14.88 -10.00 6.52
N TYR A 53 14.50 -8.76 6.83
CA TYR A 53 15.46 -7.66 6.98
C TYR A 53 16.33 -7.80 8.22
N VAL A 54 15.77 -8.23 9.35
CA VAL A 54 16.55 -8.52 10.55
C VAL A 54 17.53 -9.66 10.31
N ALA A 55 17.16 -10.68 9.54
CA ALA A 55 18.06 -11.76 9.17
C ALA A 55 19.23 -11.31 8.27
N LEU A 56 19.03 -10.26 7.46
CA LEU A 56 20.08 -9.69 6.61
C LEU A 56 20.97 -8.68 7.35
N GLU A 57 20.36 -7.77 8.10
CA GLU A 57 21.01 -6.69 8.82
C GLU A 57 20.17 -6.38 10.07
N PRO A 58 20.58 -6.82 11.27
CA PRO A 58 19.74 -6.73 12.46
C PRO A 58 19.33 -5.31 12.86
N VAL A 59 20.21 -4.31 12.70
CA VAL A 59 19.97 -2.94 13.16
C VAL A 59 19.09 -2.18 12.17
N ALA A 60 19.41 -2.23 10.89
CA ALA A 60 18.62 -1.68 9.80
C ALA A 60 17.25 -2.37 9.73
N GLY A 61 17.19 -3.69 9.91
CA GLY A 61 15.95 -4.44 9.95
C GLY A 61 15.07 -4.08 11.14
N ALA A 62 15.64 -3.98 12.35
CA ALA A 62 14.88 -3.59 13.54
C ALA A 62 14.39 -2.14 13.47
N THR A 63 15.24 -1.21 13.02
CA THR A 63 14.84 0.19 12.84
C THR A 63 13.78 0.33 11.73
N TRP A 64 13.91 -0.42 10.63
CA TRP A 64 12.90 -0.47 9.59
C TRP A 64 11.55 -0.98 10.12
N ALA A 65 11.58 -2.05 10.93
CA ALA A 65 10.37 -2.60 11.53
C ALA A 65 9.63 -1.57 12.38
N VAL A 66 10.36 -0.79 13.18
CA VAL A 66 9.77 0.25 14.05
C VAL A 66 9.28 1.45 13.26
N VAL A 67 10.07 1.97 12.32
CA VAL A 67 9.79 3.24 11.64
C VAL A 67 8.89 3.07 10.42
N VAL A 68 8.95 1.92 9.75
CA VAL A 68 8.22 1.66 8.51
C VAL A 68 7.22 0.51 8.69
N GLY A 69 7.68 -0.65 9.16
CA GLY A 69 6.86 -1.88 9.22
C GLY A 69 5.60 -1.76 10.08
N ILE A 70 5.76 -1.35 11.35
CA ILE A 70 4.65 -1.18 12.29
C ILE A 70 3.68 -0.08 11.80
N PRO A 71 4.14 1.15 11.46
CA PRO A 71 3.25 2.17 10.90
C PRO A 71 2.51 1.72 9.64
N LEU A 72 3.16 0.95 8.75
CA LEU A 72 2.54 0.43 7.54
C LEU A 72 1.41 -0.56 7.86
N TRP A 73 1.61 -1.47 8.81
CA TRP A 73 0.56 -2.38 9.26
C TRP A 73 -0.62 -1.62 9.89
N LEU A 74 -0.34 -0.72 10.83
CA LEU A 74 -1.39 0.02 11.53
C LEU A 74 -2.20 0.90 10.56
N SER A 75 -1.52 1.59 9.64
CA SER A 75 -2.17 2.46 8.65
C SER A 75 -2.97 1.66 7.61
N ALA A 76 -2.47 0.52 7.14
CA ALA A 76 -3.22 -0.36 6.23
C ALA A 76 -4.50 -0.90 6.91
N THR A 77 -4.40 -1.28 8.19
CA THR A 77 -5.54 -1.75 8.99
C THR A 77 -6.58 -0.66 9.17
N ALA A 78 -6.14 0.55 9.52
CA ALA A 78 -7.02 1.71 9.67
C ALA A 78 -7.68 2.11 8.35
N PHE A 79 -6.93 2.10 7.24
CA PHE A 79 -7.47 2.42 5.91
C PHE A 79 -8.54 1.41 5.46
N GLN A 80 -8.29 0.11 5.68
CA GLN A 80 -9.28 -0.93 5.38
C GLN A 80 -10.57 -0.74 6.18
N ALA A 81 -10.47 -0.36 7.46
CA ALA A 81 -11.65 -0.09 8.29
C ALA A 81 -12.42 1.16 7.82
N ALA A 82 -11.72 2.21 7.43
CA ALA A 82 -12.33 3.48 7.04
C ALA A 82 -12.93 3.49 5.62
N SER A 83 -12.39 2.68 4.70
CA SER A 83 -12.69 2.77 3.26
C SER A 83 -13.32 1.50 2.67
N ALA A 84 -13.70 0.52 3.49
CA ALA A 84 -14.40 -0.67 3.03
C ALA A 84 -15.79 -0.35 2.44
N PRO A 85 -16.24 -1.04 1.36
CA PRO A 85 -15.58 -2.17 0.70
C PRO A 85 -14.58 -1.79 -0.40
N HIS A 86 -14.36 -0.50 -0.67
CA HIS A 86 -13.59 -0.03 -1.82
C HIS A 86 -12.08 0.09 -1.57
N ALA A 87 -11.64 -0.05 -0.31
CA ALA A 87 -10.25 0.08 0.12
C ALA A 87 -9.27 -0.72 -0.76
N TRP A 88 -9.58 -1.97 -1.09
CA TRP A 88 -8.71 -2.82 -1.90
C TRP A 88 -8.54 -2.30 -3.33
N ALA A 89 -9.61 -1.77 -3.94
CA ALA A 89 -9.58 -1.24 -5.31
C ALA A 89 -8.76 0.05 -5.36
N CYS A 90 -8.95 0.94 -4.38
CA CYS A 90 -8.13 2.14 -4.22
C CYS A 90 -6.65 1.78 -4.00
N ALA A 91 -6.36 0.84 -3.10
CA ALA A 91 -4.99 0.39 -2.82
C ALA A 91 -4.33 -0.21 -4.06
N LEU A 92 -5.05 -1.05 -4.82
CA LEU A 92 -4.55 -1.62 -6.07
C LEU A 92 -4.29 -0.53 -7.12
N GLY A 93 -5.19 0.43 -7.26
CA GLY A 93 -5.01 1.57 -8.16
C GLY A 93 -3.75 2.38 -7.84
N VAL A 94 -3.56 2.72 -6.56
CA VAL A 94 -2.34 3.41 -6.09
C VAL A 94 -1.10 2.55 -6.31
N HIS A 95 -1.17 1.24 -6.06
CA HIS A 95 -0.07 0.32 -6.26
C HIS A 95 0.38 0.27 -7.74
N VAL A 96 -0.57 0.08 -8.66
CA VAL A 96 -0.30 0.05 -10.10
C VAL A 96 0.28 1.39 -10.58
N LEU A 97 -0.30 2.51 -10.13
CA LEU A 97 0.20 3.84 -10.46
C LEU A 97 1.63 4.06 -9.94
N SER A 98 1.92 3.62 -8.72
CA SER A 98 3.24 3.73 -8.10
C SER A 98 4.28 2.90 -8.84
N TRP A 99 3.92 1.70 -9.31
CA TRP A 99 4.78 0.86 -10.13
C TRP A 99 5.04 1.46 -11.51
N TYR A 100 3.99 2.00 -12.14
CA TYR A 100 4.13 2.74 -13.39
C TYR A 100 5.11 3.92 -13.21
N ALA A 101 4.95 4.70 -12.14
CA ALA A 101 5.85 5.82 -11.83
C ALA A 101 7.31 5.38 -11.55
N GLN A 102 7.53 4.24 -10.90
CA GLN A 102 8.89 3.73 -10.65
C GLN A 102 9.58 3.24 -11.93
N ILE A 103 8.87 2.42 -12.72
CA ILE A 103 9.47 1.77 -13.89
C ILE A 103 9.56 2.72 -15.07
N HIS A 104 8.50 3.49 -15.34
CA HIS A 104 8.42 4.29 -16.57
C HIS A 104 9.17 5.63 -16.45
N PRO A 105 8.77 6.63 -15.65
CA PRO A 105 9.59 7.84 -15.52
C PRO A 105 10.90 7.61 -14.76
N GLY A 106 10.90 6.83 -13.67
CA GLY A 106 12.11 6.60 -12.87
C GLY A 106 13.22 5.86 -13.63
N HIS A 107 13.04 4.56 -13.85
CA HIS A 107 14.12 3.75 -14.42
C HIS A 107 14.25 3.88 -15.95
N LEU A 108 13.15 3.94 -16.70
CA LEU A 108 13.19 3.93 -18.17
C LEU A 108 13.57 5.30 -18.76
N ILE A 109 12.99 6.40 -18.26
CA ILE A 109 13.23 7.75 -18.81
C ILE A 109 14.44 8.44 -18.16
N LEU A 110 14.50 8.50 -16.81
CA LEU A 110 15.54 9.25 -16.10
C LEU A 110 16.88 8.48 -16.02
N GLU A 111 16.85 7.20 -15.69
CA GLU A 111 18.09 6.43 -15.47
C GLU A 111 18.58 5.65 -16.72
N ARG A 112 17.73 5.46 -17.73
CA ARG A 112 18.00 4.71 -18.99
C ARG A 112 18.78 3.39 -18.78
N ARG A 113 18.64 2.75 -17.62
CA ARG A 113 19.31 1.49 -17.26
C ARG A 113 18.28 0.36 -17.22
N ARG A 114 18.71 -0.86 -17.53
CA ARG A 114 17.84 -2.03 -17.42
C ARG A 114 17.42 -2.20 -15.95
N PRO A 115 16.12 -2.35 -15.67
CA PRO A 115 15.66 -2.55 -14.32
C PRO A 115 16.16 -3.91 -13.80
N ALA A 116 16.72 -3.94 -12.59
CA ALA A 116 17.24 -5.15 -11.94
C ALA A 116 16.17 -6.26 -11.76
N ILE A 117 14.90 -5.88 -11.86
CA ILE A 117 13.74 -6.77 -11.92
C ILE A 117 13.88 -7.84 -13.02
N MET A 118 14.60 -7.57 -14.11
CA MET A 118 14.79 -8.53 -15.21
C MET A 118 15.72 -9.71 -14.90
N ASP A 119 16.56 -9.60 -13.85
CA ASP A 119 17.55 -10.64 -13.52
C ASP A 119 17.13 -11.48 -12.30
N SER A 120 16.48 -10.87 -11.31
CA SER A 120 15.72 -11.61 -10.27
C SER A 120 14.64 -10.72 -9.65
N VAL A 121 13.40 -10.90 -10.13
CA VAL A 121 12.22 -10.13 -9.70
C VAL A 121 12.07 -10.15 -8.18
N PHE A 122 12.08 -11.35 -7.58
CA PHE A 122 11.84 -11.51 -6.14
C PHE A 122 12.92 -10.83 -5.30
N GLN A 123 14.19 -11.06 -5.63
CA GLN A 123 15.30 -10.49 -4.86
C GLN A 123 15.32 -8.96 -4.97
N SER A 124 15.08 -8.42 -6.17
CA SER A 124 15.04 -6.98 -6.40
C SER A 124 13.89 -6.32 -5.64
N LEU A 125 12.70 -6.93 -5.65
CA LEU A 125 11.53 -6.36 -4.96
C LEU A 125 11.66 -6.39 -3.45
N VAL A 126 12.16 -7.49 -2.89
CA VAL A 126 12.28 -7.61 -1.44
C VAL A 126 13.48 -6.81 -0.91
N LEU A 127 14.60 -6.75 -1.62
CA LEU A 127 15.78 -6.01 -1.15
C LEU A 127 15.71 -4.50 -1.42
N ALA A 128 15.01 -4.04 -2.45
CA ALA A 128 14.98 -2.62 -2.79
C ALA A 128 14.53 -1.70 -1.63
N PRO A 129 13.45 -2.01 -0.87
CA PRO A 129 13.07 -1.17 0.25
C PRO A 129 14.11 -1.14 1.38
N LEU A 130 14.81 -2.25 1.62
CA LEU A 130 15.92 -2.28 2.58
C LEU A 130 17.10 -1.43 2.10
N PHE A 131 17.41 -1.45 0.80
CA PHE A 131 18.48 -0.61 0.23
C PHE A 131 18.19 0.87 0.42
N VAL A 132 16.98 1.33 0.10
CA VAL A 132 16.55 2.71 0.33
C VAL A 132 16.60 3.06 1.82
N TRP A 133 16.17 2.14 2.70
CA TRP A 133 16.23 2.38 4.14
C TRP A 133 17.66 2.53 4.65
N ILE A 134 18.59 1.69 4.20
CA ILE A 134 20.00 1.80 4.57
C ILE A 134 20.60 3.11 4.08
N GLU A 135 20.22 3.61 2.90
CA GLU A 135 20.66 4.93 2.41
C GLU A 135 20.18 6.07 3.31
N VAL A 136 18.93 6.01 3.80
CA VAL A 136 18.42 6.95 4.81
C VAL A 136 19.24 6.85 6.09
N LEU A 137 19.56 5.63 6.56
CA LEU A 137 20.42 5.44 7.73
C LEU A 137 21.83 6.00 7.50
N PHE A 138 22.40 5.84 6.31
CA PHE A 138 23.70 6.41 5.94
C PHE A 138 23.67 7.94 6.01
N ALA A 139 22.59 8.58 5.54
CA ALA A 139 22.40 10.02 5.68
C ALA A 139 22.32 10.45 7.16
N CYS A 140 21.87 9.56 8.06
CA CYS A 140 21.91 9.75 9.51
C CYS A 140 23.26 9.40 10.17
N GLY A 141 24.29 9.04 9.40
CA GLY A 141 25.63 8.69 9.90
C GLY A 141 25.82 7.21 10.27
N TYR A 142 24.90 6.33 9.88
CA TYR A 142 25.04 4.88 10.10
C TYR A 142 26.20 4.32 9.26
N ARG A 143 27.15 3.62 9.90
CA ARG A 143 28.24 2.85 9.25
C ARG A 143 28.90 3.56 8.05
N PRO A 144 29.57 4.70 8.25
CA PRO A 144 30.17 5.49 7.17
C PRO A 144 31.19 4.72 6.32
N GLU A 145 31.92 3.77 6.93
CA GLU A 145 32.85 2.88 6.22
C GLU A 145 32.13 2.00 5.19
N LEU A 146 30.96 1.46 5.55
CA LEU A 146 30.15 0.65 4.63
C LEU A 146 29.61 1.50 3.49
N CYS A 147 29.16 2.72 3.78
CA CYS A 147 28.73 3.67 2.76
C CYS A 147 29.85 3.98 1.76
N ALA A 148 31.07 4.25 2.25
CA ALA A 148 32.23 4.51 1.42
C ALA A 148 32.61 3.31 0.53
N GLU A 149 32.57 2.10 1.09
CA GLU A 149 32.86 0.87 0.34
C GLU A 149 31.79 0.58 -0.73
N VAL A 150 30.50 0.78 -0.42
CA VAL A 150 29.42 0.64 -1.39
C VAL A 150 29.59 1.65 -2.53
N GLY A 151 29.88 2.92 -2.21
CA GLY A 151 30.17 3.96 -3.20
C GLY A 151 31.33 3.58 -4.12
N ARG A 152 32.45 3.13 -3.54
CA ARG A 152 33.62 2.67 -4.31
C ARG A 152 33.27 1.53 -5.27
N ARG A 153 32.44 0.58 -4.85
CA ARG A 153 32.00 -0.54 -5.71
C ARG A 153 31.08 -0.11 -6.84
N ILE A 154 30.19 0.85 -6.56
CA ILE A 154 29.30 1.44 -7.59
C ILE A 154 30.16 2.14 -8.64
N ASP A 155 31.10 2.99 -8.22
CA ASP A 155 32.00 3.70 -9.13
C ASP A 155 32.81 2.76 -10.02
N LEU A 156 33.37 1.70 -9.44
CA LEU A 156 34.09 0.67 -10.20
C LEU A 156 33.19 0.01 -11.26
N ARG A 157 31.95 -0.35 -10.89
CA ARG A 157 31.00 -0.95 -11.85
C ARG A 157 30.58 0.00 -12.95
N VAL A 158 30.35 1.27 -12.63
CA VAL A 158 30.02 2.30 -13.64
C VAL A 158 31.18 2.42 -14.63
N ARG A 159 32.41 2.53 -14.16
CA ARG A 159 33.61 2.59 -15.01
C ARG A 159 33.75 1.36 -15.92
N VAL A 160 33.54 0.16 -15.40
CA VAL A 160 33.59 -1.09 -16.18
C VAL A 160 32.50 -1.10 -17.26
N MET A 161 31.28 -0.69 -16.91
CA MET A 161 30.17 -0.62 -17.87
C MET A 161 30.41 0.40 -18.98
N ASP A 162 30.97 1.57 -18.64
CA ASP A 162 31.27 2.61 -19.63
C ASP A 162 32.43 2.20 -20.55
N ALA A 163 33.45 1.52 -20.00
CA ALA A 163 34.53 0.95 -20.80
C ALA A 163 34.05 -0.13 -21.79
N GLY A 164 33.01 -0.90 -21.42
CA GLY A 164 32.40 -1.91 -22.29
C GLY A 164 31.52 -1.32 -23.40
N LYS A 165 31.02 -0.09 -23.27
CA LYS A 165 30.25 0.61 -24.31
C LYS A 165 31.13 1.24 -25.40
N ASN A 166 32.42 1.45 -25.11
CA ASN A 166 33.39 2.06 -26.02
C ASN A 166 34.19 1.02 -26.84
N LYS A 167 33.79 -0.25 -26.80
CA LYS A 167 34.30 -1.34 -27.66
C LYS A 167 33.18 -1.81 -28.58
#